data_AF-A0A6L5ES87-F1
#
_entry.id   AF-A0A6L5ES87-F1
#
_cell.length_a   1.000
_cell.length_b   1.000
_cell.length_c   1.000
_cell.angle_alpha   90.00
_cell.angle_beta   90.00
_cell.angle_gamma   90.00
#
_symmetry.space_group_name_H-M   'P 1'
#
loop_
_entity.id
_entity.type
_entity.pdbx_description
1 polymer ?
#
loop_
_entity_poly.entity_id
_entity_poly.type
_entity_poly.pdbx_seq_one_letter_code
_entity_poly.pdbx_strand_id
1 'polypeptide(L)'
;MPKPEQSDDGRHLRAVPDQPQQDDIDLDAMRKQLEDAGAPAELLETLDGVTDPELFIQRIAEAMPEPDTTPDAVIEGFADLLTPETTPLAAELTGADFLGMVRRAAPDVDVTRELLSDLIASAEKSAEPSGLAMLRAVAAAGAPGVREAANDSAAKLSAAGVAEPPWLDRIGAPTYDRAFGYRDEHGAQEAIATVFHYDDAEHAVVVLIDHGMGGGVKDVFFSDQTDVIRGEYERAAEAMGCDLVDHERKQAHRILASALEQPHCAEHDEQVDDVLDYRDLLRRRVEVLA
;
A
#
# COMPACT_ATOMS: atom_id res chain seq x y z
N MET A 1 -38.35 4.90 2.55
CA MET A 1 -37.38 3.85 2.20
C MET A 1 -36.24 4.55 1.48
N PRO A 2 -35.11 4.78 2.16
CA PRO A 2 -33.96 5.42 1.53
C PRO A 2 -33.26 4.44 0.59
N LYS A 3 -32.81 4.94 -0.56
CA LYS A 3 -31.92 4.24 -1.50
C LYS A 3 -30.55 4.04 -0.85
N PRO A 4 -29.85 2.93 -1.07
CA PRO A 4 -28.46 2.80 -0.65
C PRO A 4 -27.59 3.67 -1.56
N GLU A 5 -26.79 4.54 -0.94
CA GLU A 5 -25.65 5.22 -1.55
C GLU A 5 -24.59 4.17 -1.90
N GLN A 6 -24.19 4.14 -3.17
CA GLN A 6 -23.04 3.38 -3.63
C GLN A 6 -21.80 4.19 -3.26
N SER A 7 -21.00 3.63 -2.35
CA SER A 7 -19.66 4.10 -2.05
C SER A 7 -18.74 3.69 -3.20
N ASP A 8 -18.29 4.68 -3.97
CA ASP A 8 -17.36 4.52 -5.08
C ASP A 8 -15.92 4.56 -4.54
N ASP A 9 -15.43 3.41 -4.08
CA ASP A 9 -14.02 3.21 -3.70
C ASP A 9 -13.41 2.03 -4.47
N GLY A 10 -13.68 2.03 -5.78
CA GLY A 10 -13.11 1.08 -6.73
C GLY A 10 -11.93 1.72 -7.45
N ARG A 11 -10.70 1.45 -6.99
CA ARG A 11 -9.50 1.64 -7.82
C ARG A 11 -9.56 0.67 -9.00
N HIS A 12 -10.24 1.10 -10.05
CA HIS A 12 -10.41 0.34 -11.29
C HIS A 12 -9.08 0.22 -12.03
N LEU A 13 -8.72 -0.99 -12.45
CA LEU A 13 -7.80 -1.21 -13.56
C LEU A 13 -8.47 -0.72 -14.85
N ARG A 14 -8.47 0.59 -15.08
CA ARG A 14 -8.76 1.17 -16.39
C ARG A 14 -7.51 1.08 -17.23
N ALA A 15 -7.62 0.50 -18.42
CA ALA A 15 -6.74 0.88 -19.51
C ALA A 15 -6.82 2.41 -19.62
N VAL A 16 -5.70 3.10 -19.40
CA VAL A 16 -5.61 4.56 -19.49
C VAL A 16 -6.10 4.95 -20.89
N PRO A 17 -7.24 5.64 -21.02
CA PRO A 17 -7.61 6.23 -22.29
C PRO A 17 -6.56 7.30 -22.61
N ASP A 18 -6.07 7.33 -23.84
CA ASP A 18 -4.94 8.17 -24.29
C ASP A 18 -5.14 9.69 -24.13
N GLN A 19 -6.24 10.17 -23.55
CA GLN A 19 -6.42 11.58 -23.19
C GLN A 19 -7.26 11.75 -21.92
N PRO A 20 -6.78 12.48 -20.89
CA PRO A 20 -7.57 12.87 -19.75
C PRO A 20 -8.70 13.79 -20.19
N GLN A 21 -9.92 13.48 -19.73
CA GLN A 21 -11.04 14.38 -19.82
C GLN A 21 -10.78 15.51 -18.80
N GLN A 22 -10.25 16.63 -19.28
CA GLN A 22 -9.94 17.82 -18.48
C GLN A 22 -11.23 18.41 -17.91
N ASP A 23 -11.52 18.15 -16.65
CA ASP A 23 -12.35 19.05 -15.85
C ASP A 23 -11.56 20.37 -15.73
N ASP A 24 -12.15 21.49 -16.16
CA ASP A 24 -11.52 22.82 -16.09
C ASP A 24 -11.33 23.18 -14.60
N ILE A 25 -10.09 23.08 -14.10
CA ILE A 25 -9.75 23.40 -12.71
C ILE A 25 -9.78 24.92 -12.54
N ASP A 26 -10.70 25.41 -11.69
CA ASP A 26 -10.82 26.84 -11.36
C ASP A 26 -9.80 27.23 -10.27
N LEU A 27 -8.61 27.66 -10.71
CA LEU A 27 -7.51 28.05 -9.83
C LEU A 27 -7.82 29.30 -8.99
N ASP A 28 -8.67 30.20 -9.49
CA ASP A 28 -9.10 31.39 -8.73
C ASP A 28 -9.98 30.99 -7.54
N ALA A 29 -10.87 30.01 -7.75
CA ALA A 29 -11.67 29.44 -6.67
C ALA A 29 -10.80 28.73 -5.62
N MET A 30 -9.80 27.95 -6.04
CA MET A 30 -8.87 27.28 -5.13
C MET A 30 -8.03 28.28 -4.33
N ARG A 31 -7.50 29.33 -4.98
CA ARG A 31 -6.76 30.40 -4.29
C ARG A 31 -7.61 31.06 -3.22
N LYS A 32 -8.87 31.36 -3.53
CA LYS A 32 -9.82 31.95 -2.58
C LYS A 32 -10.08 31.03 -1.40
N GLN A 33 -10.21 29.72 -1.62
CA GLN A 33 -10.35 28.75 -0.53
C GLN A 33 -9.14 28.74 0.41
N LEU A 34 -7.91 28.86 -0.12
CA LEU A 34 -6.70 28.95 0.69
C LEU A 34 -6.65 30.25 1.51
N GLU A 35 -7.04 31.37 0.92
CA GLU A 35 -7.16 32.65 1.62
C GLU A 35 -8.20 32.57 2.75
N ASP A 36 -9.38 32.00 2.48
CA ASP A 36 -10.43 31.77 3.46
C ASP A 36 -9.99 30.79 4.58
N ALA A 37 -9.08 29.85 4.28
CA ALA A 37 -8.47 28.92 5.23
C ALA A 37 -7.31 29.52 6.03
N GLY A 38 -6.92 30.77 5.75
CA GLY A 38 -5.85 31.48 6.48
C GLY A 38 -4.43 31.13 6.02
N ALA A 39 -4.25 30.78 4.75
CA ALA A 39 -2.94 30.56 4.16
C ALA A 39 -2.02 31.80 4.33
N PRO A 40 -0.70 31.61 4.54
CA PRO A 40 0.25 32.72 4.67
C PRO A 40 0.24 33.62 3.43
N ALA A 41 0.43 34.94 3.63
CA ALA A 41 0.44 35.90 2.54
C ALA A 41 1.57 35.60 1.53
N GLU A 42 2.71 35.11 2.01
CA GLU A 42 3.85 34.71 1.20
C GLU A 42 3.49 33.57 0.24
N LEU A 43 2.69 32.60 0.70
CA LEU A 43 2.18 31.53 -0.15
C LEU A 43 1.22 32.07 -1.21
N LEU A 44 0.24 32.89 -0.81
CA LEU A 44 -0.71 33.49 -1.75
C LEU A 44 -0.02 34.33 -2.84
N GLU A 45 1.05 35.05 -2.50
CA GLU A 45 1.89 35.78 -3.46
C GLU A 45 2.60 34.84 -4.46
N THR A 46 3.04 33.66 -4.02
CA THR A 46 3.68 32.69 -4.93
C THR A 46 2.73 32.05 -5.93
N LEU A 47 1.42 32.11 -5.66
CA LEU A 47 0.35 31.57 -6.51
C LEU A 47 -0.19 32.61 -7.51
N ASP A 48 0.14 33.89 -7.35
CA ASP A 48 -0.36 34.95 -8.22
C ASP A 48 0.15 34.78 -9.66
N GLY A 49 -0.79 34.71 -10.61
CA GLY A 49 -0.49 34.57 -12.04
C GLY A 49 -0.13 33.14 -12.49
N VAL A 50 -0.21 32.16 -11.59
CA VAL A 50 -0.10 30.74 -11.97
C VAL A 50 -1.37 30.34 -12.73
N THR A 51 -1.19 29.83 -13.94
CA THR A 51 -2.28 29.38 -14.84
C THR A 51 -2.26 27.88 -15.08
N ASP A 52 -1.21 27.20 -14.60
CA ASP A 52 -1.01 25.77 -14.70
C ASP A 52 -1.43 25.11 -13.37
N PRO A 53 -2.45 24.23 -13.37
CA PRO A 53 -2.90 23.55 -12.17
C PRO A 53 -1.84 22.70 -11.48
N GLU A 54 -0.93 22.06 -12.23
CA GLU A 54 0.12 21.23 -11.64
C GLU A 54 1.11 22.09 -10.86
N LEU A 55 1.53 23.22 -11.46
CA LEU A 55 2.40 24.19 -10.80
C LEU A 55 1.71 24.85 -9.59
N PHE A 56 0.39 25.07 -9.67
CA PHE A 56 -0.40 25.63 -8.56
C PHE A 56 -0.40 24.67 -7.35
N ILE A 57 -0.67 23.38 -7.60
CA ILE A 57 -0.63 22.33 -6.57
C ILE A 57 0.78 22.19 -5.99
N GLN A 58 1.81 22.19 -6.85
CA GLN A 58 3.19 22.10 -6.41
C GLN A 58 3.57 23.22 -5.43
N ARG A 59 3.19 24.48 -5.74
CA ARG A 59 3.51 25.63 -4.88
C ARG A 59 2.79 25.61 -3.54
N ILE A 60 1.57 25.07 -3.51
CA ILE A 60 0.86 24.81 -2.24
C ILE A 60 1.65 23.78 -1.42
N ALA A 61 2.03 22.66 -2.03
CA ALA A 61 2.75 21.60 -1.36
C ALA A 61 4.11 22.08 -0.81
N GLU A 62 4.87 22.86 -1.58
CA GLU A 62 6.16 23.42 -1.17
C GLU A 62 6.07 24.43 -0.01
N ALA A 63 4.93 25.11 0.13
CA ALA A 63 4.72 26.14 1.16
C ALA A 63 3.98 25.64 2.40
N MET A 64 3.37 24.46 2.34
CA MET A 64 2.88 23.79 3.52
C MET A 64 4.10 23.38 4.37
N PRO A 65 4.20 23.82 5.64
CA PRO A 65 5.20 23.24 6.53
C PRO A 65 4.91 21.75 6.59
N GLU A 66 5.91 20.92 6.28
CA GLU A 66 5.78 19.49 6.59
C GLU A 66 5.42 19.39 8.07
N PRO A 67 4.34 18.67 8.43
CA PRO A 67 4.01 18.50 9.83
C PRO A 67 5.24 17.93 10.51
N ASP A 68 5.73 18.61 11.56
CA ASP A 68 6.74 18.09 12.48
C ASP A 68 6.15 16.81 13.09
N THR A 69 6.36 15.70 12.40
CA THR A 69 5.75 14.43 12.76
C THR A 69 6.64 13.84 13.84
N THR A 70 6.26 14.07 15.09
CA THR A 70 7.00 13.53 16.23
C THR A 70 6.86 12.00 16.26
N PRO A 71 7.84 11.27 16.84
CA PRO A 71 7.70 9.83 17.05
C PRO A 71 6.41 9.47 17.79
N ASP A 72 5.98 10.28 18.75
CA ASP A 72 4.73 10.07 19.49
C ASP A 72 3.49 10.19 18.57
N ALA A 73 3.48 11.15 17.65
CA ALA A 73 2.39 11.28 16.68
C ALA A 73 2.34 10.11 15.69
N VAL A 74 3.51 9.60 15.26
CA VAL A 74 3.59 8.37 14.46
C VAL A 74 3.00 7.20 15.23
N ILE A 75 3.43 7.01 16.47
CA ILE A 75 2.99 5.90 17.33
C ILE A 75 1.47 5.96 17.55
N GLU A 76 0.94 7.15 17.86
CA GLU A 76 -0.50 7.35 18.07
C GLU A 76 -1.31 7.02 16.81
N GLY A 77 -0.75 7.21 15.61
CA GLY A 77 -1.37 6.81 14.35
C GLY A 77 -1.70 5.31 14.25
N PHE A 78 -1.13 4.46 15.09
CA PHE A 78 -1.44 3.03 15.16
C PHE A 78 -2.55 2.69 16.17
N ALA A 79 -3.12 3.67 16.88
CA ALA A 79 -4.18 3.44 17.85
C ALA A 79 -5.43 2.80 17.22
N ASP A 80 -5.75 3.12 15.97
CA ASP A 80 -6.89 2.54 15.25
C ASP A 80 -6.76 1.01 15.05
N LEU A 81 -5.53 0.47 15.09
CA LEU A 81 -5.30 -0.98 15.02
C LEU A 81 -5.69 -1.71 16.30
N LEU A 82 -6.00 -1.01 17.40
CA LEU A 82 -6.39 -1.62 18.66
C LEU A 82 -7.88 -1.95 18.72
N THR A 83 -8.64 -1.55 17.70
CA THR A 83 -10.07 -1.82 17.64
C THR A 83 -10.34 -3.31 17.36
N PRO A 84 -11.39 -3.91 17.96
CA PRO A 84 -11.77 -5.30 17.68
C PRO A 84 -12.08 -5.58 16.20
N GLU A 85 -12.48 -4.54 15.47
CA GLU A 85 -12.84 -4.59 14.05
C GLU A 85 -11.60 -4.65 13.13
N THR A 86 -10.41 -4.28 13.63
CA THR A 86 -9.17 -4.34 12.85
C THR A 86 -8.87 -5.78 12.42
N THR A 87 -8.80 -5.99 11.11
CA THR A 87 -8.43 -7.28 10.54
C THR A 87 -6.91 -7.47 10.54
N PRO A 88 -6.40 -8.72 10.55
CA PRO A 88 -4.97 -8.96 10.42
C PRO A 88 -4.38 -8.38 9.12
N LEU A 89 -5.17 -8.36 8.03
CA LEU A 89 -4.75 -7.72 6.79
C LEU A 89 -4.61 -6.21 6.95
N ALA A 90 -5.57 -5.53 7.59
CA ALA A 90 -5.49 -4.10 7.83
C ALA A 90 -4.20 -3.74 8.61
N ALA A 91 -3.86 -4.52 9.64
CA ALA A 91 -2.62 -4.33 10.38
C ALA A 91 -1.36 -4.56 9.52
N GLU A 92 -1.35 -5.55 8.62
CA GLU A 92 -0.25 -5.76 7.68
C GLU A 92 -0.11 -4.60 6.69
N LEU A 93 -1.22 -4.09 6.14
CA LEU A 93 -1.24 -2.98 5.20
C LEU A 93 -0.78 -1.68 5.86
N THR A 94 -1.30 -1.35 7.05
CA THR A 94 -0.83 -0.19 7.82
C THR A 94 0.67 -0.27 8.12
N GLY A 95 1.18 -1.47 8.45
CA GLY A 95 2.61 -1.68 8.61
C GLY A 95 3.41 -1.46 7.33
N ALA A 96 2.91 -1.93 6.18
CA ALA A 96 3.55 -1.76 4.88
C ALA A 96 3.55 -0.30 4.42
N ASP A 97 2.41 0.38 4.53
CA ASP A 97 2.25 1.79 4.19
C ASP A 97 3.18 2.67 5.03
N PHE A 98 3.28 2.38 6.33
CA PHE A 98 4.20 3.06 7.22
C PHE A 98 5.67 2.88 6.80
N LEU A 99 6.08 1.65 6.48
CA LEU A 99 7.44 1.38 6.01
C LEU A 99 7.74 2.08 4.67
N GLY A 100 6.74 2.15 3.80
CA GLY A 100 6.79 2.90 2.54
C GLY A 100 6.97 4.39 2.75
N MET A 101 6.16 4.97 3.64
CA MET A 101 6.27 6.37 4.06
C MET A 101 7.68 6.68 4.59
N VAL A 102 8.22 5.84 5.49
CA VAL A 102 9.57 6.06 6.05
C VAL A 102 10.65 6.00 4.98
N ARG A 103 10.52 5.10 3.99
CA ARG A 103 11.45 5.02 2.86
C ARG A 103 11.38 6.24 1.95
N ARG A 104 10.17 6.76 1.67
CA ARG A 104 9.99 7.98 0.85
C ARG A 104 10.49 9.24 1.57
N ALA A 105 10.38 9.29 2.89
CA ALA A 105 10.88 10.41 3.70
C ALA A 105 12.41 10.44 3.84
N ALA A 106 13.11 9.34 3.53
CA ALA A 106 14.56 9.23 3.71
C ALA A 106 15.31 9.29 2.36
N PRO A 107 16.44 10.03 2.28
CA PRO A 107 17.17 10.22 1.03
C PRO A 107 17.94 8.97 0.56
N ASP A 108 18.26 8.05 1.48
CA ASP A 108 18.95 6.81 1.18
C ASP A 108 18.64 5.70 2.19
N VAL A 109 19.17 4.50 1.92
CA VAL A 109 18.95 3.27 2.69
C VAL A 109 19.52 3.33 4.12
N ASP A 110 20.64 4.01 4.31
CA ASP A 110 21.27 4.11 5.63
C ASP A 110 20.47 5.05 6.54
N VAL A 111 20.02 6.19 6.00
CA VAL A 111 19.11 7.11 6.70
C VAL A 111 17.77 6.44 6.99
N THR A 112 17.22 5.69 6.03
CA THR A 112 15.99 4.89 6.24
C THR A 112 16.15 3.94 7.41
N ARG A 113 17.30 3.24 7.50
CA ARG A 113 17.58 2.29 8.58
C ARG A 113 17.72 2.97 9.92
N GLU A 114 18.40 4.11 9.99
CA GLU A 114 18.55 4.90 11.22
C GLU A 114 17.19 5.38 11.71
N LEU A 115 16.39 5.98 10.82
CA LEU A 115 15.04 6.46 11.12
C LEU A 115 14.11 5.34 11.62
N LEU A 116 14.11 4.18 10.96
CA LEU A 116 13.34 3.00 11.43
C LEU A 116 13.82 2.51 12.81
N SER A 117 15.14 2.50 13.04
CA SER A 117 15.70 2.06 14.32
C SER A 117 15.29 3.01 15.46
N ASP A 118 15.29 4.31 15.20
CA ASP A 118 14.87 5.33 16.17
C ASP A 118 13.36 5.26 16.45
N LEU A 119 12.55 5.02 15.43
CA LEU A 119 11.10 4.84 15.57
C LEU A 119 10.75 3.57 16.35
N ILE A 120 11.40 2.43 16.06
CA ILE A 120 11.25 1.20 16.83
C ILE A 120 11.65 1.42 18.30
N ALA A 121 12.77 2.10 18.53
CA ALA A 121 13.22 2.43 19.89
C ALA A 121 12.27 3.39 20.61
N SER A 122 11.62 4.31 19.88
CA SER A 122 10.63 5.24 20.44
C SER A 122 9.33 4.52 20.80
N ALA A 123 8.85 3.62 19.93
CA ALA A 123 7.69 2.78 20.21
C ALA A 123 7.93 1.83 21.41
N GLU A 124 9.14 1.29 21.56
CA GLU A 124 9.51 0.53 22.77
C GLU A 124 9.51 1.40 24.04
N LYS A 125 9.93 2.67 23.94
CA LYS A 125 10.00 3.59 25.08
C LYS A 125 8.66 4.15 25.49
N SER A 126 7.70 4.29 24.57
CA SER A 126 6.37 4.81 24.90
C SER A 126 5.68 3.96 25.96
N ALA A 127 5.91 2.64 25.94
CA ALA A 127 5.27 1.67 26.82
C ALA A 127 3.73 1.70 26.74
N GLU A 128 3.21 2.05 25.56
CA GLU A 128 1.78 2.17 25.28
C GLU A 128 1.28 1.09 24.31
N PRO A 129 -0.01 0.72 24.34
CA PRO A 129 -0.60 -0.24 23.41
C PRO A 129 -0.44 0.15 21.93
N SER A 130 -0.51 1.44 21.59
CA SER A 130 -0.29 1.95 20.24
C SER A 130 1.14 1.69 19.75
N GLY A 131 2.14 1.87 20.63
CA GLY A 131 3.54 1.51 20.37
C GLY A 131 3.72 0.01 20.12
N LEU A 132 3.04 -0.83 20.90
CA LEU A 132 3.06 -2.28 20.67
C LEU A 132 2.37 -2.67 19.36
N ALA A 133 1.22 -2.08 19.03
CA ALA A 133 0.52 -2.30 17.77
C ALA A 133 1.40 -1.93 16.56
N MET A 134 2.07 -0.77 16.62
CA MET A 134 3.05 -0.34 15.63
C MET A 134 4.16 -1.38 15.44
N LEU A 135 4.80 -1.83 16.51
CA LEU A 135 5.88 -2.82 16.45
C LEU A 135 5.41 -4.15 15.84
N ARG A 136 4.20 -4.60 16.21
CA ARG A 136 3.60 -5.83 15.64
C ARG A 136 3.28 -5.69 14.15
N ALA A 137 2.73 -4.56 13.72
CA ALA A 137 2.44 -4.27 12.32
C ALA A 137 3.73 -4.18 11.47
N VAL A 138 4.74 -3.45 11.96
CA VAL A 138 6.06 -3.34 11.35
C VAL A 138 6.74 -4.71 11.24
N ALA A 139 6.66 -5.54 12.28
CA ALA A 139 7.22 -6.89 12.23
C ALA A 139 6.54 -7.78 11.16
N ALA A 140 5.24 -7.61 10.96
CA ALA A 140 4.49 -8.35 9.96
C ALA A 140 4.84 -7.90 8.53
N ALA A 141 4.97 -6.60 8.28
CA ALA A 141 5.23 -6.08 6.93
C ALA A 141 6.72 -6.03 6.55
N GLY A 142 7.62 -5.84 7.52
CA GLY A 142 9.01 -5.48 7.25
C GLY A 142 9.89 -6.58 6.69
N ALA A 143 10.99 -6.17 6.05
CA ALA A 143 12.08 -7.03 5.60
C ALA A 143 12.78 -7.76 6.78
N PRO A 144 13.58 -8.81 6.51
CA PRO A 144 14.49 -9.38 7.51
C PRO A 144 15.37 -8.29 8.17
N GLY A 145 15.65 -8.43 9.47
CA GLY A 145 16.32 -7.38 10.26
C GLY A 145 15.36 -6.36 10.86
N VAL A 146 14.55 -5.65 10.05
CA VAL A 146 13.50 -4.75 10.57
C VAL A 146 12.46 -5.56 11.35
N ARG A 147 12.03 -6.69 10.78
CA ARG A 147 11.12 -7.62 11.44
C ARG A 147 11.67 -8.15 12.76
N GLU A 148 12.96 -8.49 12.81
CA GLU A 148 13.60 -9.03 14.00
C GLU A 148 13.68 -7.96 15.10
N ALA A 149 14.15 -6.75 14.75
CA ALA A 149 14.22 -5.63 15.67
C ALA A 149 12.84 -5.25 16.24
N ALA A 150 11.82 -5.15 15.39
CA ALA A 150 10.47 -4.84 15.83
C ALA A 150 9.87 -5.94 16.72
N ASN A 151 10.10 -7.22 16.41
CA ASN A 151 9.68 -8.33 17.26
C ASN A 151 10.39 -8.33 18.62
N ASP A 152 11.69 -8.04 18.67
CA ASP A 152 12.44 -7.97 19.90
C ASP A 152 11.93 -6.84 20.81
N SER A 153 11.67 -5.66 20.24
CA SER A 153 11.06 -4.54 20.96
C SER A 153 9.64 -4.84 21.41
N ALA A 154 8.81 -5.45 20.55
CA ALA A 154 7.45 -5.86 20.92
C ALA A 154 7.44 -6.88 22.06
N ALA A 155 8.37 -7.84 22.04
CA ALA A 155 8.50 -8.85 23.09
C ALA A 155 8.83 -8.23 24.46
N LYS A 156 9.61 -7.14 24.51
CA LYS A 156 9.90 -6.42 25.75
C LYS A 156 8.66 -5.72 26.30
N LEU A 157 7.88 -5.03 25.45
CA LEU A 157 6.63 -4.40 25.87
C LEU A 157 5.61 -5.42 26.37
N SER A 158 5.47 -6.54 25.65
CA SER A 158 4.64 -7.68 26.03
C SER A 158 5.04 -8.24 27.41
N ALA A 159 6.34 -8.47 27.62
CA ALA A 159 6.88 -8.92 28.91
C ALA A 159 6.69 -7.90 30.05
N ALA A 160 6.60 -6.61 29.72
CA ALA A 160 6.28 -5.53 30.66
C ALA A 160 4.76 -5.41 30.94
N GLY A 161 3.91 -6.19 30.26
CA GLY A 161 2.47 -6.26 30.49
C GLY A 161 1.64 -5.26 29.67
N VAL A 162 2.21 -4.67 28.62
CA VAL A 162 1.43 -3.87 27.65
C VAL A 162 0.45 -4.79 26.92
N ALA A 163 -0.79 -4.35 26.75
CA ALA A 163 -1.85 -5.14 26.12
C ALA A 163 -1.55 -5.40 24.64
N GLU A 164 -1.58 -6.67 24.24
CA GLU A 164 -1.39 -7.08 22.84
C GLU A 164 -2.61 -6.72 21.97
N PRO A 165 -2.40 -6.43 20.67
CA PRO A 165 -3.50 -6.12 19.77
C PRO A 165 -4.40 -7.34 19.48
N PRO A 166 -5.70 -7.15 19.19
CA PRO A 166 -6.68 -8.23 19.06
C PRO A 166 -6.45 -9.15 17.84
N TRP A 167 -5.63 -8.73 16.88
CA TRP A 167 -5.32 -9.48 15.65
C TRP A 167 -4.01 -10.28 15.73
N LEU A 168 -3.25 -10.18 16.82
CA LEU A 168 -1.90 -10.74 16.94
C LEU A 168 -1.82 -12.23 16.59
N ASP A 169 -2.74 -13.04 17.11
CA ASP A 169 -2.66 -14.50 16.98
C ASP A 169 -2.82 -14.99 15.53
N ARG A 170 -3.29 -14.11 14.63
CA ARG A 170 -3.62 -14.42 13.24
C ARG A 170 -2.69 -13.79 12.23
N ILE A 171 -2.04 -12.68 12.58
CA ILE A 171 -1.28 -11.86 11.62
C ILE A 171 -0.14 -12.65 10.96
N GLY A 172 0.02 -12.45 9.64
CA GLY A 172 1.11 -13.04 8.87
C GLY A 172 0.96 -14.53 8.58
N ALA A 173 -0.17 -15.14 8.91
CA ALA A 173 -0.48 -16.55 8.66
C ALA A 173 -1.79 -16.75 7.88
N PRO A 174 -1.98 -16.09 6.72
CA PRO A 174 -3.19 -16.29 5.94
C PRO A 174 -3.19 -17.68 5.30
N THR A 175 -4.38 -18.20 4.98
CA THR A 175 -4.53 -19.47 4.25
C THR A 175 -4.81 -19.20 2.76
N TYR A 176 -4.16 -19.94 1.86
CA TYR A 176 -4.46 -19.85 0.42
C TYR A 176 -5.78 -20.52 0.09
N ASP A 177 -6.56 -19.88 -0.78
CA ASP A 177 -7.77 -20.45 -1.37
C ASP A 177 -7.63 -20.73 -2.89
N ARG A 178 -7.53 -19.68 -3.72
CA ARG A 178 -7.53 -19.79 -5.18
C ARG A 178 -6.60 -18.78 -5.85
N ALA A 179 -6.26 -19.02 -7.11
CA ALA A 179 -5.56 -18.04 -7.94
C ALA A 179 -6.14 -18.06 -9.36
N PHE A 180 -6.23 -16.89 -9.98
CA PHE A 180 -6.74 -16.72 -11.34
C PHE A 180 -6.05 -15.54 -12.02
N GLY A 181 -6.02 -15.55 -13.34
CA GLY A 181 -5.31 -14.53 -14.09
C GLY A 181 -5.55 -14.65 -15.58
N TYR A 182 -5.02 -13.69 -16.32
CA TYR A 182 -4.97 -13.74 -17.76
C TYR A 182 -3.62 -13.22 -18.24
N ARG A 183 -3.29 -13.55 -19.48
CA ARG A 183 -2.10 -13.07 -20.18
C ARG A 183 -2.54 -12.53 -21.53
N ASP A 184 -2.00 -11.39 -21.94
CA ASP A 184 -2.33 -10.81 -23.25
C ASP A 184 -1.88 -11.74 -24.40
N GLU A 185 -2.43 -11.51 -25.61
CA GLU A 185 -2.18 -12.36 -26.78
C GLU A 185 -0.68 -12.45 -27.16
N HIS A 186 0.11 -11.43 -26.83
CA HIS A 186 1.54 -11.38 -27.12
C HIS A 186 2.40 -11.93 -25.99
N GLY A 187 1.78 -12.27 -24.85
CA GLY A 187 2.45 -12.68 -23.63
C GLY A 187 3.23 -11.57 -22.94
N ALA A 188 3.04 -10.32 -23.33
CA ALA A 188 3.81 -9.17 -22.86
C ALA A 188 3.42 -8.78 -21.43
N GLN A 189 2.14 -8.82 -21.10
CA GLN A 189 1.62 -8.60 -19.77
C GLN A 189 0.82 -9.80 -19.24
N GLU A 190 1.00 -10.05 -17.96
CA GLU A 190 0.31 -11.10 -17.21
C GLU A 190 -0.24 -10.52 -15.92
N ALA A 191 -1.55 -10.64 -15.73
CA ALA A 191 -2.24 -10.21 -14.53
C ALA A 191 -2.65 -11.46 -13.74
N ILE A 192 -2.29 -11.52 -12.47
CA ILE A 192 -2.61 -12.66 -11.59
C ILE A 192 -3.12 -12.15 -10.25
N ALA A 193 -4.28 -12.67 -9.83
CA ALA A 193 -4.84 -12.49 -8.51
C ALA A 193 -4.70 -13.78 -7.72
N THR A 194 -4.22 -13.68 -6.47
CA THR A 194 -4.15 -14.80 -5.53
C THR A 194 -4.97 -14.47 -4.30
N VAL A 195 -5.92 -15.34 -3.97
CA VAL A 195 -6.89 -15.14 -2.90
C VAL A 195 -6.49 -15.92 -1.66
N PHE A 196 -6.59 -15.23 -0.53
CA PHE A 196 -6.21 -15.71 0.78
C PHE A 196 -7.29 -15.40 1.82
N HIS A 197 -7.25 -16.10 2.96
CA HIS A 197 -8.19 -15.92 4.06
C HIS A 197 -7.48 -15.72 5.39
N TYR A 198 -8.00 -14.79 6.18
CA TYR A 198 -7.87 -14.75 7.62
C TYR A 198 -9.20 -15.14 8.26
N ASP A 199 -9.30 -16.36 8.76
CA ASP A 199 -10.56 -16.95 9.21
C ASP A 199 -11.62 -16.89 8.09
N ASP A 200 -12.71 -16.15 8.30
CA ASP A 200 -13.80 -15.95 7.32
C ASP A 200 -13.59 -14.70 6.42
N ALA A 201 -12.55 -13.90 6.67
CA ALA A 201 -12.25 -12.69 5.90
C ALA A 201 -11.32 -13.01 4.73
N GLU A 202 -11.82 -12.79 3.52
CA GLU A 202 -11.10 -13.04 2.27
C GLU A 202 -10.41 -11.77 1.75
N HIS A 203 -9.23 -11.92 1.14
CA HIS A 203 -8.57 -10.86 0.38
C HIS A 203 -7.78 -11.41 -0.81
N ALA A 204 -7.67 -10.61 -1.86
CA ALA A 204 -6.84 -10.86 -3.02
C ALA A 204 -5.54 -10.05 -2.92
N VAL A 205 -4.46 -10.66 -3.38
CA VAL A 205 -3.23 -10.00 -3.82
C VAL A 205 -3.26 -9.97 -5.33
N VAL A 206 -3.31 -8.78 -5.90
CA VAL A 206 -3.41 -8.57 -7.34
C VAL A 206 -2.05 -8.12 -7.83
N VAL A 207 -1.50 -8.78 -8.84
CA VAL A 207 -0.15 -8.51 -9.36
C VAL A 207 -0.19 -8.39 -10.87
N LEU A 208 0.39 -7.31 -11.39
CA LEU A 208 0.66 -7.13 -12.80
C LEU A 208 2.15 -7.38 -13.07
N ILE A 209 2.45 -8.20 -14.07
CA ILE A 209 3.80 -8.58 -14.50
C ILE A 209 4.00 -8.13 -15.94
N ASP A 210 5.14 -7.51 -16.22
CA ASP A 210 5.49 -7.04 -17.57
C ASP A 210 6.69 -7.83 -18.12
N HIS A 211 6.39 -8.87 -18.89
CA HIS A 211 7.37 -9.71 -19.59
C HIS A 211 8.07 -8.97 -20.74
N GLY A 212 7.44 -7.90 -21.28
CA GLY A 212 8.08 -7.01 -22.26
C GLY A 212 9.22 -6.18 -21.65
N MET A 213 9.14 -5.88 -20.35
CA MET A 213 10.12 -5.13 -19.58
C MET A 213 10.97 -6.00 -18.63
N GLY A 214 11.16 -7.28 -18.96
CA GLY A 214 12.06 -8.17 -18.22
C GLY A 214 11.37 -9.12 -17.24
N GLY A 215 10.03 -9.11 -17.15
CA GLY A 215 9.24 -10.09 -16.41
C GLY A 215 9.11 -9.81 -14.92
N GLY A 216 9.35 -8.57 -14.50
CA GLY A 216 9.18 -8.14 -13.12
C GLY A 216 7.75 -7.71 -12.78
N VAL A 217 7.53 -7.54 -11.48
CA VAL A 217 6.31 -6.91 -10.95
C VAL A 217 6.28 -5.46 -11.42
N LYS A 218 5.20 -5.12 -12.12
CA LYS A 218 4.88 -3.76 -12.56
C LYS A 218 3.94 -3.06 -11.59
N ASP A 219 2.99 -3.80 -11.02
CA ASP A 219 2.03 -3.28 -10.04
C ASP A 219 1.61 -4.38 -9.06
N VAL A 220 1.29 -3.99 -7.83
CA VAL A 220 0.73 -4.88 -6.80
C VAL A 220 -0.17 -4.10 -5.84
N PHE A 221 -1.34 -4.65 -5.57
CA PHE A 221 -2.24 -4.13 -4.54
C PHE A 221 -3.03 -5.25 -3.86
N PHE A 222 -3.66 -4.89 -2.74
CA PHE A 222 -4.50 -5.78 -1.96
C PHE A 222 -5.96 -5.30 -2.00
N SER A 223 -6.90 -6.24 -2.01
CA SER A 223 -8.33 -5.91 -1.99
C SER A 223 -9.13 -6.99 -1.28
N ASP A 224 -10.13 -6.60 -0.50
CA ASP A 224 -11.14 -7.50 0.07
C ASP A 224 -12.31 -7.77 -0.90
N GLN A 225 -12.35 -7.08 -2.04
CA GLN A 225 -13.41 -7.20 -3.06
C GLN A 225 -13.08 -8.27 -4.10
N THR A 226 -12.79 -9.49 -3.66
CA THR A 226 -12.27 -10.57 -4.52
C THR A 226 -13.16 -10.93 -5.71
N ASP A 227 -14.49 -10.91 -5.54
CA ASP A 227 -15.46 -11.14 -6.61
C ASP A 227 -15.48 -10.00 -7.63
N VAL A 228 -15.27 -8.76 -7.18
CA VAL A 228 -15.14 -7.59 -8.06
C VAL A 228 -13.87 -7.73 -8.90
N ILE A 229 -12.74 -8.07 -8.28
CA ILE A 229 -11.48 -8.32 -8.98
C ILE A 229 -11.64 -9.41 -10.04
N ARG A 230 -12.31 -10.52 -9.70
CA ARG A 230 -12.59 -11.59 -10.67
C ARG A 230 -13.42 -11.08 -11.83
N GLY A 231 -14.51 -10.36 -11.57
CA GLY A 231 -15.35 -9.79 -12.63
C GLY A 231 -14.66 -8.71 -13.47
N GLU A 232 -13.70 -7.99 -12.92
CA GLU A 232 -12.83 -7.08 -13.68
C GLU A 232 -11.88 -7.84 -14.60
N TYR A 233 -11.26 -8.92 -14.09
CA TYR A 233 -10.39 -9.77 -14.89
C TYR A 233 -11.15 -10.49 -16.02
N GLU A 234 -12.37 -10.97 -15.75
CA GLU A 234 -13.23 -11.57 -16.78
C GLU A 234 -13.53 -10.57 -17.92
N ARG A 235 -13.90 -9.34 -17.57
CA ARG A 235 -14.15 -8.26 -18.55
C ARG A 235 -12.89 -7.85 -19.30
N ALA A 236 -11.76 -7.75 -18.62
CA ALA A 236 -10.49 -7.40 -19.23
C ALA A 236 -10.03 -8.48 -20.22
N ALA A 237 -10.12 -9.75 -19.83
CA ALA A 237 -9.77 -10.88 -20.68
C ALA A 237 -10.67 -10.93 -21.94
N GLU A 238 -11.99 -10.78 -21.78
CA GLU A 238 -12.93 -10.72 -22.90
C GLU A 238 -12.60 -9.56 -23.86
N ALA A 239 -12.33 -8.37 -23.34
CA ALA A 239 -11.98 -7.20 -24.15
C ALA A 239 -10.68 -7.39 -24.94
N MET A 240 -9.74 -8.17 -24.41
CA MET A 240 -8.47 -8.51 -25.06
C MET A 240 -8.53 -9.78 -25.92
N GLY A 241 -9.68 -10.46 -25.98
CA GLY A 241 -9.81 -11.71 -26.72
C GLY A 241 -9.04 -12.89 -26.12
N CYS A 242 -8.66 -12.81 -24.83
CA CYS A 242 -7.97 -13.89 -24.12
C CYS A 242 -8.88 -14.56 -23.07
N ASP A 243 -8.45 -15.72 -22.59
CA ASP A 243 -9.19 -16.48 -21.58
C ASP A 243 -8.72 -16.11 -20.18
N LEU A 244 -9.67 -16.00 -19.24
CA LEU A 244 -9.37 -16.07 -17.82
C LEU A 244 -9.02 -17.52 -17.45
N VAL A 245 -7.89 -17.71 -16.76
CA VAL A 245 -7.39 -19.01 -16.36
C VAL A 245 -7.31 -19.10 -14.85
N ASP A 246 -7.88 -20.17 -14.29
CA ASP A 246 -7.62 -20.56 -12.91
C ASP A 246 -6.24 -21.24 -12.81
N HIS A 247 -5.44 -20.82 -11.84
CA HIS A 247 -4.09 -21.33 -11.61
C HIS A 247 -4.06 -22.27 -10.40
N GLU A 248 -3.44 -23.43 -10.58
CA GLU A 248 -3.08 -24.28 -9.44
C GLU A 248 -2.12 -23.51 -8.51
N ARG A 249 -2.17 -23.79 -7.20
CA ARG A 249 -1.28 -23.17 -6.19
C ARG A 249 0.20 -23.15 -6.61
N LYS A 250 0.71 -24.28 -7.13
CA LYS A 250 2.11 -24.41 -7.60
C LYS A 250 2.41 -23.60 -8.86
N GLN A 251 1.42 -23.34 -9.70
CA GLN A 251 1.58 -22.47 -10.87
C GLN A 251 1.64 -21.00 -10.43
N ALA A 252 0.72 -20.58 -9.56
CA ALA A 252 0.73 -19.24 -8.98
C ALA A 252 2.05 -18.95 -8.24
N HIS A 253 2.53 -19.90 -7.43
CA HIS A 253 3.84 -19.80 -6.77
C HIS A 253 4.97 -19.56 -7.78
N ARG A 254 5.05 -20.36 -8.86
CA ARG A 254 6.10 -20.21 -9.87
C ARG A 254 6.06 -18.87 -10.60
N ILE A 255 4.86 -18.40 -10.98
CA ILE A 255 4.68 -17.11 -11.66
C ILE A 255 5.18 -15.98 -10.77
N LEU A 256 4.67 -15.90 -9.54
CA LEU A 256 4.97 -14.80 -8.63
C LEU A 256 6.41 -14.85 -8.10
N ALA A 257 6.93 -16.04 -7.79
CA ALA A 257 8.33 -16.19 -7.36
C ALA A 257 9.29 -15.76 -8.49
N SER A 258 9.03 -16.17 -9.74
CA SER A 258 9.84 -15.75 -10.88
C SER A 258 9.80 -14.24 -11.09
N ALA A 259 8.64 -13.59 -10.92
CA ALA A 259 8.52 -12.14 -11.08
C ALA A 259 9.24 -11.36 -9.96
N LEU A 260 9.21 -11.88 -8.72
CA LEU A 260 9.91 -11.28 -7.57
C LEU A 260 11.44 -11.37 -7.66
N GLU A 261 11.97 -12.31 -8.46
CA GLU A 261 13.40 -12.44 -8.74
C GLU A 261 13.90 -11.40 -9.76
N GLN A 262 13.00 -10.84 -10.57
CA GLN A 262 13.34 -9.80 -11.53
C GLN A 262 13.36 -8.40 -10.87
N PRO A 263 14.12 -7.44 -11.45
CA PRO A 263 13.93 -6.03 -11.17
C PRO A 263 12.47 -5.61 -11.42
N HIS A 264 11.94 -4.64 -10.66
CA HIS A 264 10.61 -4.10 -10.94
C HIS A 264 10.59 -3.42 -12.31
N CYS A 265 9.42 -3.42 -12.95
CA CYS A 265 9.24 -2.85 -14.29
C CYS A 265 8.68 -1.41 -14.18
N ALA A 266 9.52 -0.46 -13.78
CA ALA A 266 9.20 0.98 -13.82
C ALA A 266 9.66 1.61 -15.14
N GLU A 267 8.83 2.45 -15.74
CA GLU A 267 9.29 3.46 -16.70
C GLU A 267 9.71 4.76 -15.98
N HIS A 268 9.07 5.05 -14.85
CA HIS A 268 9.36 6.17 -13.93
C HIS A 268 9.36 5.70 -12.47
N ASP A 269 10.15 6.35 -11.62
CA ASP A 269 10.33 5.95 -10.22
C ASP A 269 9.01 5.95 -9.42
N GLU A 270 8.08 6.85 -9.74
CA GLU A 270 6.76 6.96 -9.10
C GLU A 270 5.80 5.81 -9.45
N GLN A 271 6.07 5.06 -10.54
CA GLN A 271 5.21 3.95 -10.97
C GLN A 271 5.39 2.68 -10.14
N VAL A 272 6.37 2.65 -9.23
CA VAL A 272 6.69 1.47 -8.43
C VAL A 272 6.52 1.69 -6.94
N ASP A 273 5.94 2.81 -6.50
CA ASP A 273 5.70 3.06 -5.08
C ASP A 273 4.92 1.92 -4.41
N ASP A 274 3.78 1.52 -4.99
CA ASP A 274 2.99 0.38 -4.51
C ASP A 274 3.80 -0.93 -4.55
N VAL A 275 4.63 -1.11 -5.58
CA VAL A 275 5.51 -2.28 -5.72
C VAL A 275 6.56 -2.32 -4.62
N LEU A 276 7.15 -1.18 -4.26
CA LEU A 276 8.18 -1.09 -3.23
C LEU A 276 7.56 -1.21 -1.83
N ASP A 277 6.38 -0.63 -1.62
CA ASP A 277 5.68 -0.59 -0.34
C ASP A 277 5.14 -1.97 0.03
N TYR A 278 4.56 -2.68 -0.93
CA TYR A 278 4.00 -4.01 -0.69
C TYR A 278 4.94 -5.18 -1.04
N ARG A 279 6.17 -4.93 -1.50
CA ARG A 279 7.09 -6.00 -1.96
C ARG A 279 7.29 -7.11 -0.94
N ASP A 280 7.55 -6.75 0.30
CA ASP A 280 7.84 -7.72 1.36
C ASP A 280 6.59 -8.47 1.79
N LEU A 281 5.42 -7.81 1.77
CA LEU A 281 4.16 -8.48 2.01
C LEU A 281 3.82 -9.46 0.87
N LEU A 282 4.04 -9.08 -0.39
CA LEU A 282 3.91 -9.96 -1.56
C LEU A 282 4.82 -11.19 -1.42
N ARG A 283 6.09 -11.03 -1.04
CA ARG A 283 6.99 -12.17 -0.78
C ARG A 283 6.42 -13.14 0.24
N ARG A 284 5.88 -12.65 1.37
CA ARG A 284 5.24 -13.50 2.38
C ARG A 284 4.04 -14.25 1.83
N ARG A 285 3.24 -13.61 0.96
CA ARG A 285 2.12 -14.27 0.28
C ARG A 285 2.59 -15.36 -0.67
N VAL A 286 3.70 -15.14 -1.37
CA VAL A 286 4.32 -16.16 -2.24
C VAL A 286 4.89 -17.34 -1.45
N GLU A 287 5.43 -17.11 -0.25
CA GLU A 287 5.90 -18.16 0.66
C GLU A 287 4.76 -19.09 1.09
N VAL A 288 3.54 -18.57 1.29
CA VAL A 288 2.34 -19.38 1.61
C VAL A 288 1.96 -20.34 0.47
N LEU A 289 2.39 -20.06 -0.77
CA LEU A 289 2.10 -20.90 -1.94
C LEU A 289 3.10 -22.06 -2.14
N ALA A 290 4.20 -22.08 -1.39
CA ALA A 290 5.31 -23.04 -1.55
C ALA A 290 4.98 -24.47 -1.10
#